data_AF-A0A7J4G7D3-F1
#
_entry.id   AF-A0A7J4G7D3-F1
#
_cell.length_a   1.000
_cell.length_b   1.000
_cell.length_c   1.000
_cell.angle_alpha   90.00
_cell.angle_beta   90.00
_cell.angle_gamma   90.00
#
_symmetry.space_group_name_H-M   'P 1'
#
loop_
_entity.id
_entity.type
_entity.pdbx_description
1 polymer ?
#
loop_
_entity_poly.entity_id
_entity_poly.type
_entity_poly.pdbx_seq_one_letter_code
_entity_poly.pdbx_strand_id
1 'polypeptide(L)'
;MIKFKEFIAEKVTRDQIKDIEKFADKLFAKVNVDIDLRSKHFYDRLNDPRNGKEISSAEIIRIFKNLFKKHGKKIGGMDPDLQGVVTELNSNNNIPFLIKYDSKNDEIDFIAKTFMKKKNFKPSASDKHLKV
;
A
#
# COMPACT_ATOMS: atom_id res chain seq x y z
N MET A 1 22.11 -7.97 -16.68
CA MET A 1 22.72 -7.94 -15.33
C MET A 1 22.42 -6.57 -14.72
N ILE A 2 21.39 -6.46 -13.88
CA ILE A 2 20.97 -5.16 -13.33
C ILE A 2 21.83 -4.85 -12.11
N LYS A 3 22.59 -3.76 -12.18
CA LYS A 3 23.54 -3.34 -11.15
C LYS A 3 22.80 -2.94 -9.87
N PHE A 4 22.93 -3.76 -8.83
CA PHE A 4 22.54 -3.49 -7.44
C PHE A 4 23.53 -2.53 -6.76
N LYS A 5 23.76 -1.34 -7.33
CA LYS A 5 24.70 -0.37 -6.75
C LYS A 5 24.20 1.05 -6.98
N GLU A 6 23.45 1.53 -5.99
CA GLU A 6 23.62 2.83 -5.32
C GLU A 6 22.40 3.08 -4.43
N PHE A 7 22.50 2.66 -3.17
CA PHE A 7 21.52 2.97 -2.12
C PHE A 7 21.92 4.32 -1.49
N ILE A 8 21.98 5.36 -2.32
CA ILE A 8 21.90 6.74 -1.82
C ILE A 8 20.42 6.97 -1.55
N ALA A 9 20.13 7.58 -0.41
CA ALA A 9 18.84 8.11 0.01
C ALA A 9 18.11 8.84 -1.14
N GLU A 10 17.36 8.09 -1.97
CA GLU A 10 16.67 8.61 -3.12
C GLU A 10 15.19 8.65 -2.77
N LYS A 11 14.63 9.87 -2.82
CA LYS A 11 13.20 10.09 -2.70
C LYS A 11 12.47 9.14 -3.65
N VAL A 12 11.42 8.49 -3.16
CA VAL A 12 10.58 7.66 -4.01
C VAL A 12 9.97 8.54 -5.09
N THR A 13 10.26 8.25 -6.35
CA THR A 13 9.79 9.03 -7.49
C THR A 13 8.39 8.59 -7.92
N ARG A 14 7.71 9.43 -8.72
CA ARG A 14 6.41 9.09 -9.29
C ARG A 14 6.46 7.87 -10.21
N ASP A 15 7.54 7.71 -10.97
CA ASP A 15 7.68 6.56 -11.87
C ASP A 15 7.94 5.27 -11.09
N GLN A 16 8.71 5.33 -10.00
CA GLN A 16 8.84 4.20 -9.08
C GLN A 16 7.49 3.80 -8.47
N ILE A 17 6.61 4.74 -8.14
CA ILE A 17 5.26 4.41 -7.66
C ILE A 17 4.43 3.71 -8.73
N LYS A 18 4.47 4.19 -9.98
CA LYS A 18 3.76 3.52 -11.08
C LYS A 18 4.26 2.07 -11.27
N ASP A 19 5.56 1.83 -11.10
CA ASP A 19 6.11 0.49 -11.21
C ASP A 19 5.68 -0.40 -10.03
N ILE A 20 5.57 0.17 -8.82
CA ILE A 20 5.04 -0.51 -7.63
C ILE A 20 3.56 -0.83 -7.80
N GLU A 21 2.77 0.11 -8.32
CA GLU A 21 1.34 -0.03 -8.61
C GLU A 21 1.12 -1.19 -9.58
N LYS A 22 1.75 -1.16 -10.77
CA LYS A 22 1.70 -2.26 -11.75
C LYS A 22 2.11 -3.62 -11.16
N PHE A 23 3.12 -3.63 -10.29
CA PHE A 23 3.54 -4.85 -9.61
C PHE A 23 2.43 -5.37 -8.68
N ALA A 24 1.82 -4.47 -7.90
CA ALA A 24 0.76 -4.81 -6.96
C ALA A 24 -0.52 -5.22 -7.73
N ASP A 25 -0.92 -4.52 -8.78
CA ASP A 25 -2.07 -4.86 -9.63
C ASP A 25 -1.93 -6.27 -10.19
N LYS A 26 -0.77 -6.58 -10.80
CA LYS A 26 -0.52 -7.92 -11.32
C LYS A 26 -0.60 -9.01 -10.25
N LEU A 27 -0.25 -8.68 -9.01
CA LEU A 27 -0.32 -9.60 -7.89
C LEU A 27 -1.76 -9.81 -7.42
N PHE A 28 -2.54 -8.73 -7.29
CA PHE A 28 -3.89 -8.70 -6.75
C PHE A 28 -4.99 -9.01 -7.79
N ALA A 29 -4.72 -8.87 -9.08
CA ALA A 29 -5.61 -9.29 -10.16
C ALA A 29 -6.02 -10.78 -10.06
N LYS A 30 -5.20 -11.62 -9.41
CA LYS A 30 -5.52 -13.03 -9.12
C LYS A 30 -6.74 -13.22 -8.22
N VAL A 31 -7.17 -12.16 -7.54
CA VAL A 31 -8.33 -12.12 -6.64
C VAL A 31 -9.28 -10.98 -7.03
N ASN A 32 -9.22 -10.51 -8.28
CA ASN A 32 -10.11 -9.49 -8.83
C ASN A 32 -10.07 -8.14 -8.08
N VAL A 33 -8.86 -7.72 -7.71
CA VAL A 33 -8.60 -6.47 -6.99
C VAL A 33 -7.56 -5.63 -7.75
N ASP A 34 -7.89 -4.36 -7.99
CA ASP A 34 -7.00 -3.34 -8.53
C ASP A 34 -6.38 -2.52 -7.39
N ILE A 35 -5.08 -2.18 -7.48
CA ILE A 35 -4.39 -1.40 -6.44
C ILE A 35 -4.19 0.02 -6.93
N ASP A 36 -4.90 0.97 -6.32
CA ASP A 36 -4.78 2.39 -6.68
C ASP A 36 -3.81 3.13 -5.74
N LEU A 37 -2.66 3.56 -6.29
CA LEU A 37 -1.65 4.36 -5.59
C LEU A 37 -1.61 5.83 -6.03
N ARG A 38 -2.59 6.29 -6.81
CA ARG A 38 -2.59 7.62 -7.46
C ARG A 38 -2.75 8.78 -6.49
N SER A 39 -3.18 8.51 -5.25
CA SER A 39 -3.37 9.52 -4.21
C SER A 39 -2.13 10.43 -4.09
N LYS A 40 -2.32 11.73 -4.36
CA LYS A 40 -1.26 12.75 -4.15
C LYS A 40 -0.75 12.69 -2.71
N HIS A 41 -1.66 12.50 -1.77
CA HIS A 41 -1.32 12.39 -0.36
C HIS A 41 -0.49 11.14 -0.06
N PHE A 42 -0.72 10.01 -0.74
CA PHE A 42 0.13 8.82 -0.61
C PHE A 42 1.58 9.11 -1.04
N TYR A 43 1.76 9.71 -2.23
CA TYR A 43 3.08 10.10 -2.73
C TYR A 43 3.79 11.10 -1.82
N ASP A 44 3.12 12.20 -1.46
CA ASP A 44 3.71 13.26 -0.64
C ASP A 44 4.18 12.68 0.70
N ARG A 45 3.40 11.74 1.24
CA ARG A 45 3.67 11.12 2.53
C ARG A 45 4.77 10.06 2.48
N LEU A 46 5.12 9.49 1.34
CA LEU A 46 6.28 8.59 1.24
C LEU A 46 7.61 9.33 1.45
N ASN A 47 7.67 10.59 1.02
CA ASN A 47 8.86 11.43 1.10
C ASN A 47 8.80 12.46 2.24
N ASP A 48 7.84 12.32 3.15
CA ASP A 48 7.61 13.27 4.23
C ASP A 48 8.60 13.01 5.40
N PRO A 49 9.34 14.05 5.86
CA PRO A 49 10.33 13.92 6.93
C PRO A 49 9.75 13.46 8.27
N ARG A 50 8.43 13.58 8.48
CA ARG A 50 7.73 13.08 9.68
C ARG A 50 7.84 11.57 9.84
N ASN A 51 8.18 10.83 8.78
CA ASN A 51 8.41 9.38 8.86
C ASN A 51 9.79 9.02 9.42
N GLY A 52 10.67 10.00 9.63
CA GLY A 52 12.03 9.80 10.13
C GLY A 52 12.90 9.11 9.08
N LYS A 53 12.98 7.77 9.16
CA LYS A 53 13.76 6.99 8.19
C LYS A 53 13.05 6.94 6.84
N GLU A 54 13.79 7.24 5.79
CA GLU A 54 13.31 7.14 4.41
C GLU A 54 12.72 5.77 4.10
N ILE A 55 11.69 5.80 3.26
CA ILE A 55 10.96 4.62 2.80
C ILE A 55 11.46 4.30 1.40
N SER A 56 11.96 3.07 1.20
CA SER A 56 12.41 2.62 -0.11
C SER A 56 11.29 1.95 -0.90
N SER A 57 11.38 1.97 -2.23
CA SER A 57 10.45 1.23 -3.11
C SER A 57 10.41 -0.27 -2.77
N ALA A 58 11.54 -0.85 -2.38
CA ALA A 58 11.61 -2.25 -1.95
C ALA A 58 10.80 -2.53 -0.66
N GLU A 59 10.76 -1.57 0.27
CA GLU A 59 9.93 -1.65 1.48
C GLU A 59 8.44 -1.68 1.11
N ILE A 60 8.01 -0.82 0.20
CA ILE A 60 6.61 -0.76 -0.27
C ILE A 60 6.22 -2.06 -0.98
N ILE A 61 7.05 -2.55 -1.91
CA ILE A 61 6.84 -3.83 -2.62
C ILE A 61 6.68 -4.97 -1.62
N ARG A 62 7.52 -5.01 -0.58
CA ARG A 62 7.47 -6.05 0.45
C ARG A 62 6.16 -6.00 1.25
N ILE A 63 5.65 -4.81 1.58
CA ILE A 63 4.36 -4.65 2.25
C ILE A 63 3.24 -5.26 1.40
N PHE A 64 3.15 -4.90 0.12
CA PHE A 64 2.10 -5.43 -0.77
C PHE A 64 2.22 -6.94 -1.00
N LYS A 65 3.43 -7.49 -1.11
CA LYS A 65 3.65 -8.95 -1.13
C LYS A 65 3.09 -9.63 0.11
N ASN A 66 3.39 -9.10 1.29
CA ASN A 66 2.91 -9.65 2.56
C ASN A 66 1.40 -9.48 2.73
N LEU A 67 0.86 -8.34 2.30
CA LEU A 67 -0.57 -8.06 2.27
C LEU A 67 -1.31 -9.09 1.43
N PHE A 68 -0.86 -9.33 0.20
CA PHE A 68 -1.45 -10.34 -0.67
C PHE A 68 -1.38 -11.73 -0.04
N LYS A 69 -0.20 -12.12 0.45
CA LYS A 69 0.01 -13.43 1.07
C LYS A 69 -0.93 -13.70 2.26
N LYS A 70 -1.17 -12.69 3.09
CA LYS A 70 -1.96 -12.83 4.33
C LYS A 70 -3.45 -12.53 4.14
N HIS A 71 -3.79 -11.57 3.29
CA HIS A 71 -5.13 -10.98 3.21
C HIS A 71 -5.66 -10.81 1.78
N GLY A 72 -4.94 -11.20 0.72
CA GLY A 72 -5.36 -11.00 -0.66
C GLY A 72 -6.78 -11.52 -0.94
N LYS A 73 -7.06 -12.78 -0.61
CA LYS A 73 -8.41 -13.36 -0.74
C LYS A 73 -9.47 -12.63 0.10
N LYS A 74 -9.09 -12.10 1.26
CA LYS A 74 -10.03 -11.36 2.13
C LYS A 74 -10.39 -10.03 1.51
N ILE A 75 -9.41 -9.32 0.95
CA ILE A 75 -9.60 -8.00 0.32
C ILE A 75 -10.56 -8.11 -0.87
N GLY A 76 -10.41 -9.13 -1.72
CA GLY A 76 -11.34 -9.36 -2.84
C GLY A 76 -12.77 -9.73 -2.45
N GLY A 77 -13.02 -10.02 -1.17
CA GLY A 77 -14.37 -10.28 -0.64
C GLY A 77 -14.81 -9.27 0.42
N MET A 78 -14.17 -8.09 0.49
CA MET A 78 -14.58 -7.02 1.41
C MET A 78 -15.78 -6.27 0.84
N ASP A 79 -16.63 -5.79 1.75
CA ASP A 79 -17.75 -4.93 1.39
C ASP A 79 -17.24 -3.63 0.75
N PRO A 80 -17.94 -3.10 -0.27
CA PRO A 80 -17.68 -1.77 -0.79
C PRO A 80 -17.77 -0.71 0.32
N ASP A 81 -17.02 0.37 0.15
CA ASP A 81 -16.90 1.49 1.10
C ASP A 81 -16.24 1.17 2.45
N LEU A 82 -15.73 -0.06 2.62
CA LEU A 82 -14.97 -0.44 3.81
C LEU A 82 -13.65 0.34 3.88
N GLN A 83 -13.40 0.96 5.03
CA GLN A 83 -12.14 1.62 5.34
C GLN A 83 -11.29 0.78 6.28
N GLY A 84 -9.97 0.92 6.14
CA GLY A 84 -9.05 0.18 6.98
C GLY A 84 -7.65 0.73 6.99
N VAL A 85 -6.79 0.06 7.73
CA VAL A 85 -5.34 0.30 7.72
C VAL A 85 -4.61 -1.02 7.58
N VAL A 86 -3.62 -1.03 6.67
CA VAL A 86 -2.60 -2.07 6.64
C VAL A 86 -1.45 -1.62 7.55
N THR A 87 -1.10 -2.42 8.55
CA THR A 87 0.05 -2.15 9.43
C THR A 87 1.10 -3.24 9.27
N GLU A 88 2.29 -2.83 8.85
CA GLU A 88 3.47 -3.70 8.83
C GLU A 88 4.23 -3.58 10.14
N LEU A 89 4.18 -4.64 10.95
CA LEU A 89 4.59 -4.57 12.36
C LEU A 89 6.10 -4.33 12.54
N ASN A 90 6.93 -4.86 11.64
CA ASN A 90 8.39 -4.80 11.76
C ASN A 90 8.94 -3.39 11.54
N SER A 91 8.38 -2.68 10.56
CA SER A 91 8.83 -1.34 10.16
C SER A 91 7.98 -0.21 10.75
N ASN A 92 6.84 -0.55 11.37
CA ASN A 92 5.83 0.40 11.83
C ASN A 92 5.23 1.26 10.70
N ASN A 93 5.16 0.69 9.49
CA ASN A 93 4.50 1.34 8.35
C ASN A 93 3.00 1.08 8.40
N ASN A 94 2.23 2.13 8.09
CA ASN A 94 0.78 2.12 8.11
C ASN A 94 0.26 2.71 6.80
N ILE A 95 -0.63 1.97 6.12
CA ILE A 95 -1.24 2.35 4.86
C ILE A 95 -2.77 2.31 5.03
N PRO A 96 -3.40 3.43 5.39
CA PRO A 96 -4.84 3.57 5.35
C PRO A 96 -5.37 3.40 3.93
N PHE A 97 -6.49 2.71 3.79
CA PHE A 97 -7.11 2.39 2.51
C PHE A 97 -8.63 2.50 2.55
N LEU A 98 -9.23 2.51 1.36
CA LEU A 98 -10.66 2.36 1.13
C LEU A 98 -10.87 1.28 0.07
N ILE A 99 -11.84 0.42 0.31
CA ILE A 99 -12.36 -0.52 -0.68
C ILE A 99 -13.48 0.19 -1.44
N LYS A 100 -13.42 0.14 -2.76
CA LYS A 100 -14.49 0.63 -3.62
C LYS A 100 -14.80 -0.42 -4.67
N TYR A 101 -16.06 -0.58 -5.01
CA TYR A 101 -16.44 -1.43 -6.14
C TYR A 101 -16.50 -0.59 -7.41
N ASP A 102 -15.82 -1.04 -8.46
CA ASP A 102 -15.96 -0.48 -9.81
C ASP A 102 -16.90 -1.34 -10.65
N SER A 103 -18.14 -0.88 -10.74
CA SER A 103 -19.19 -1.49 -11.57
C SER A 103 -18.89 -1.56 -13.06
N LYS A 104 -17.91 -0.79 -13.57
CA LYS A 104 -17.57 -0.78 -15.00
C LYS A 104 -16.78 -2.02 -15.41
N ASN A 105 -15.92 -2.48 -14.52
CA ASN A 105 -15.02 -3.61 -14.78
C ASN A 105 -15.34 -4.83 -13.90
N ASP A 106 -16.33 -4.72 -13.01
CA ASP A 106 -16.69 -5.73 -12.00
C ASP A 106 -15.51 -6.08 -11.09
N GLU A 107 -14.73 -5.06 -10.70
CA GLU A 107 -13.51 -5.18 -9.90
C GLU A 107 -13.62 -4.44 -8.57
N ILE A 108 -12.79 -4.84 -7.61
CA ILE A 108 -12.63 -4.13 -6.34
C ILE A 108 -11.37 -3.26 -6.39
N ASP A 109 -11.52 -1.97 -6.18
CA ASP A 109 -10.40 -1.04 -6.02
C ASP A 109 -9.95 -1.00 -4.56
N PHE A 110 -8.68 -1.32 -4.32
CA PHE A 110 -7.98 -1.01 -3.08
C PHE A 110 -7.29 0.34 -3.23
N ILE A 111 -7.87 1.39 -2.66
CA ILE A 111 -7.37 2.76 -2.79
C ILE A 111 -6.48 3.10 -1.60
N ALA A 112 -5.18 3.22 -1.81
CA ALA A 112 -4.24 3.64 -0.77
C ALA A 112 -4.34 5.15 -0.52
N LYS A 113 -4.85 5.56 0.64
CA LYS A 113 -5.10 6.97 0.95
C LYS A 113 -3.83 7.73 1.32
N THR A 114 -2.95 7.08 2.09
CA THR A 114 -1.77 7.72 2.68
C THR A 114 -0.72 6.69 3.09
N PHE A 115 0.45 7.18 3.48
CA PHE A 115 1.52 6.39 4.06
C PHE A 115 2.01 7.03 5.37
N MET A 116 2.23 6.22 6.41
CA MET A 116 2.71 6.73 7.70
C MET A 116 3.64 5.74 8.38
N LYS A 117 4.85 6.19 8.73
CA LYS A 117 5.75 5.45 9.61
C LYS A 117 5.56 5.90 11.05
N LYS A 118 4.77 5.15 11.82
CA LYS A 118 4.38 5.51 13.19
C LYS A 118 4.32 4.28 14.08
N LYS A 119 5.16 4.25 15.10
CA LYS A 119 5.13 3.24 16.17
C LYS A 119 3.83 3.33 16.94
N ASN A 120 3.32 2.18 17.39
CA ASN A 120 2.11 2.08 18.20
C ASN A 120 0.89 2.78 17.57
N PHE A 121 0.78 2.74 16.23
CA PHE A 121 -0.35 3.31 15.52
C PHE A 121 -1.67 2.64 15.96
N LYS A 122 -2.65 3.46 16.33
CA LYS A 122 -4.00 3.02 16.69
C LYS A 122 -4.96 3.50 15.60
N PRO A 123 -5.50 2.59 14.76
CA PRO A 123 -6.58 2.95 13.84
C PRO A 123 -7.85 3.35 14.60
N SER A 124 -8.78 3.99 13.88
CA SER A 124 -10.12 4.27 14.43
C SER A 124 -10.81 2.95 14.76
N ALA A 125 -11.70 2.95 15.76
CA ALA A 125 -12.43 1.74 16.17
C ALA A 125 -13.27 1.12 15.03
N SER A 126 -13.71 1.95 14.08
CA SER A 126 -14.45 1.55 12.88
C SER A 126 -13.58 0.97 11.75
N ASP A 127 -12.26 1.20 11.78
CA ASP A 127 -11.39 0.86 10.66
C ASP A 127 -10.96 -0.60 10.73
N LYS A 128 -11.02 -1.29 9.58
CA LYS A 128 -10.48 -2.65 9.47
C LYS A 128 -8.96 -2.65 9.65
N HIS A 129 -8.46 -3.34 10.68
CA HIS A 129 -7.02 -3.45 10.91
C HIS A 129 -6.42 -4.72 10.27
N LEU A 130 -5.65 -4.54 9.19
CA LEU A 130 -4.93 -5.62 8.51
C LEU A 130 -3.45 -5.61 8.92
N LYS A 131 -3.04 -6.59 9.72
CA LYS A 131 -1.63 -6.72 10.16
C LYS A 131 -0.84 -7.60 9.20
N VAL A 132 0.34 -7.12 8.77
CA VAL A 132 1.23 -7.80 7.82
C VAL A 132 2.67 -7.90 8.30
#